data_AF-M0LMT1-F1
#
_entry.id   AF-M0LMT1-F1
#
_cell.length_a   1.000
_cell.length_b   1.000
_cell.length_c   1.000
_cell.angle_alpha   90.00
_cell.angle_beta   90.00
_cell.angle_gamma   90.00
#
_symmetry.space_group_name_H-M   'P 1'
#
loop_
_entity.id
_entity.type
_entity.pdbx_description
1 polymer ?
#
loop_
_entity_poly.entity_id
_entity_poly.type
_entity_poly.pdbx_seq_one_letter_code
_entity_poly.pdbx_strand_id
1 'polypeptide(L)'
;MTDDDFDAGGNGDRDGNASDVSGPGNSDAVSDPADQLLVLPTDLRSELKEPLGPIETDPDALLAEVDDTLIAVGDVVTYHLLEADRRPDVALVDERTERETVDEEIREAVTESTNLEAVNPPAEITEDAVWALCEALERREPTTIRVDGEEDLLALPAIVAAPDGASVVYGQPGEGMVHVRVTDEIRDDIRDLLDRFDGDRERFWTLLE
;
A
#
# COMPACT_ATOMS: atom_id res chain seq x y z
N MET A 1 77.18 32.83 34.78
CA MET A 1 77.39 31.89 33.66
C MET A 1 76.25 30.90 33.74
N THR A 2 75.21 30.92 32.93
CA THR A 2 74.80 31.73 31.76
C THR A 2 73.35 31.28 31.55
N ASP A 3 72.41 32.19 31.83
CA ASP A 3 71.50 32.77 30.83
C ASP A 3 70.26 31.89 30.61
N ASP A 4 69.17 32.33 31.25
CA ASP A 4 67.80 31.84 31.17
C ASP A 4 67.02 32.93 30.43
N ASP A 5 66.71 32.71 29.15
CA ASP A 5 65.84 33.55 28.32
C ASP A 5 65.53 32.81 27.01
N PHE A 6 64.26 32.49 26.73
CA PHE A 6 63.45 33.16 25.70
C PHE A 6 62.14 32.42 25.37
N ASP A 7 61.09 33.22 25.27
CA ASP A 7 59.67 32.99 24.98
C ASP A 7 59.40 32.68 23.48
N ALA A 8 58.30 31.95 23.18
CA ALA A 8 57.26 32.33 22.19
C ALA A 8 56.46 31.14 21.61
N GLY A 9 55.21 31.02 22.05
CA GLY A 9 54.04 31.05 21.16
C GLY A 9 53.49 29.75 20.53
N GLY A 10 52.17 29.56 20.62
CA GLY A 10 51.41 28.81 19.61
C GLY A 10 50.19 28.01 20.09
N ASN A 11 49.05 28.71 20.20
CA ASN A 11 47.65 28.29 20.40
C ASN A 11 47.20 26.88 19.94
N GLY A 12 46.11 26.41 20.56
CA GLY A 12 45.02 25.79 19.80
C GLY A 12 44.22 24.68 20.50
N ASP A 13 43.34 25.08 21.40
CA ASP A 13 41.93 24.64 21.54
C ASP A 13 41.59 23.14 21.39
N ARG A 14 41.16 22.53 22.50
CA ARG A 14 40.29 21.34 22.52
C ARG A 14 39.23 21.51 23.60
N ASP A 15 38.16 22.21 23.27
CA ASP A 15 36.89 22.08 23.97
C ASP A 15 35.96 21.23 23.11
N GLY A 16 35.60 20.08 23.66
CA GLY A 16 34.63 19.18 23.09
C GLY A 16 33.20 19.58 23.46
N ASN A 17 32.29 19.10 22.63
CA ASN A 17 30.92 18.75 22.94
C ASN A 17 29.90 19.89 23.10
N ALA A 18 29.12 20.11 22.05
CA ALA A 18 27.66 20.14 22.15
C ALA A 18 27.06 19.87 20.77
N SER A 19 26.42 18.72 20.66
CA SER A 19 25.53 18.27 19.59
C SER A 19 24.32 19.19 19.50
N ASP A 20 24.09 19.79 18.33
CA ASP A 20 22.75 20.28 17.96
C ASP A 20 22.71 20.52 16.45
N VAL A 21 22.33 19.47 15.71
CA VAL A 21 21.81 19.58 14.34
C VAL A 21 20.83 18.44 14.14
N SER A 22 19.57 18.74 14.42
CA SER A 22 18.45 18.00 13.87
C SER A 22 17.45 19.04 13.38
N GLY A 23 17.63 19.46 12.13
CA GLY A 23 16.54 20.08 11.40
C GLY A 23 15.40 19.07 11.26
N PRO A 24 14.14 19.50 11.21
CA PRO A 24 13.06 18.59 10.85
C PRO A 24 13.30 18.19 9.39
N GLY A 25 13.67 16.93 9.18
CA GLY A 25 13.58 16.30 7.86
C GLY A 25 12.12 16.33 7.47
N ASN A 26 11.79 17.14 6.47
CA ASN A 26 10.56 17.01 5.73
C ASN A 26 10.66 15.67 5.00
N SER A 27 10.13 14.61 5.60
CA SER A 27 9.94 13.33 4.94
C SER A 27 8.71 13.44 4.03
N ASP A 28 8.85 14.25 2.98
CA ASP A 28 8.15 13.94 1.75
C ASP A 28 8.94 12.75 1.18
N ALA A 29 8.39 11.54 1.33
CA ALA A 29 8.89 10.38 0.61
C ALA A 29 8.68 10.66 -0.88
N VAL A 30 9.69 11.27 -1.50
CA VAL A 30 9.80 11.33 -2.95
C VAL A 30 10.20 9.92 -3.35
N SER A 31 9.23 9.08 -3.67
CA SER A 31 9.49 7.80 -4.33
C SER A 31 10.38 8.07 -5.54
N ASP A 32 11.44 7.27 -5.70
CA ASP A 32 12.35 7.44 -6.81
C ASP A 32 11.52 7.32 -8.11
N PRO A 33 11.65 8.22 -9.10
CA PRO A 33 10.85 8.16 -10.33
C PRO A 33 11.06 6.87 -11.14
N ALA A 34 12.02 6.02 -10.74
CA ALA A 34 12.21 4.68 -11.29
C ALA A 34 11.17 3.65 -10.80
N ASP A 35 10.50 3.92 -9.67
CA ASP A 35 9.55 3.01 -9.02
C ASP A 35 8.08 3.34 -9.36
N GLN A 36 7.81 4.49 -9.98
CA GLN A 36 6.47 4.87 -10.43
C GLN A 36 6.14 4.18 -11.76
N LEU A 37 5.03 3.42 -11.81
CA LEU A 37 4.57 2.78 -13.04
C LEU A 37 3.43 3.55 -13.69
N LEU A 38 2.33 3.72 -12.96
CA LEU A 38 1.12 4.37 -13.46
C LEU A 38 0.66 5.50 -12.54
N VAL A 39 0.04 6.50 -13.14
CA VAL A 39 -0.55 7.65 -12.45
C VAL A 39 -1.98 7.81 -12.91
N LEU A 40 -2.90 7.94 -11.95
CA LEU A 40 -4.30 8.19 -12.21
C LEU A 40 -4.50 9.60 -12.78
N PRO A 41 -4.93 9.74 -14.05
CA PRO A 41 -5.23 11.04 -14.63
C PRO A 41 -6.38 11.70 -13.88
N THR A 42 -6.35 13.03 -13.76
CA THR A 42 -7.35 13.77 -12.97
C THR A 42 -8.77 13.57 -13.52
N ASP A 43 -8.91 13.45 -14.83
CA ASP A 43 -10.20 13.24 -15.51
C ASP A 43 -10.82 11.86 -15.23
N LEU A 44 -10.01 10.86 -14.87
CA LEU A 44 -10.49 9.50 -14.53
C LEU A 44 -10.90 9.36 -13.06
N ARG A 45 -10.52 10.30 -12.20
CA ARG A 45 -10.85 10.25 -10.76
C ARG A 45 -12.35 10.23 -10.50
N SER A 46 -13.18 10.75 -11.40
CA SER A 46 -14.64 10.67 -11.26
C SER A 46 -15.19 9.28 -11.58
N GLU A 47 -14.58 8.55 -12.50
CA GLU A 47 -15.03 7.20 -12.88
C GLU A 47 -14.75 6.20 -11.76
N LEU A 48 -13.61 6.35 -11.07
CA LEU A 48 -13.24 5.52 -9.91
C LEU A 48 -14.02 5.83 -8.62
N LYS A 49 -14.89 6.84 -8.62
CA LYS A 49 -15.81 7.06 -7.48
C LYS A 49 -17.00 6.12 -7.52
N GLU A 50 -17.34 5.62 -8.70
CA GLU A 50 -18.40 4.63 -8.84
C GLU A 50 -17.84 3.27 -8.42
N PRO A 51 -18.55 2.52 -7.56
CA PRO A 51 -18.08 1.21 -7.15
C PRO A 51 -18.03 0.27 -8.36
N LEU A 52 -16.94 -0.49 -8.46
CA LEU A 52 -16.66 -1.45 -9.54
C LEU A 52 -17.48 -2.74 -9.39
N GLY A 53 -18.29 -2.84 -8.32
CA GLY A 53 -19.09 -4.00 -8.00
C GLY A 53 -20.25 -3.66 -7.04
N PRO A 54 -21.06 -4.67 -6.68
CA PRO A 54 -22.07 -4.53 -5.64
C PRO A 54 -21.44 -4.07 -4.31
N ILE A 55 -22.13 -3.15 -3.64
CA ILE A 55 -21.81 -2.75 -2.27
C ILE A 55 -22.56 -3.69 -1.33
N GLU A 56 -21.82 -4.31 -0.42
CA GLU A 56 -22.30 -5.13 0.67
C GLU A 56 -21.93 -4.48 2.01
N THR A 57 -22.86 -4.55 2.96
CA THR A 57 -22.68 -3.99 4.32
C THR A 57 -22.59 -5.07 5.38
N ASP A 58 -23.01 -6.29 5.04
CA ASP A 58 -22.96 -7.45 5.90
C ASP A 58 -21.81 -8.38 5.47
N PRO A 59 -20.73 -8.51 6.28
CA PRO A 59 -19.61 -9.37 5.95
C PRO A 59 -20.03 -10.84 5.79
N ASP A 60 -21.01 -11.32 6.55
CA ASP A 60 -21.48 -12.71 6.43
C ASP A 60 -22.16 -12.97 5.08
N ALA A 61 -22.90 -11.98 4.56
CA ALA A 61 -23.53 -12.05 3.25
C ALA A 61 -22.48 -12.05 2.13
N LEU A 62 -21.47 -11.18 2.24
CA LEU A 62 -20.34 -11.14 1.31
C LEU A 62 -19.61 -12.48 1.29
N LEU A 63 -19.27 -13.01 2.47
CA LEU A 63 -18.52 -14.25 2.62
C LEU A 63 -19.26 -15.48 2.11
N ALA A 64 -20.59 -15.44 2.08
CA ALA A 64 -21.38 -16.51 1.47
C ALA A 64 -21.20 -16.61 -0.05
N GLU A 65 -20.70 -15.57 -0.71
CA GLU A 65 -20.40 -15.53 -2.15
C GLU A 65 -18.91 -15.73 -2.47
N VAL A 66 -18.05 -15.87 -1.44
CA VAL A 66 -16.61 -16.08 -1.56
C VAL A 66 -16.30 -17.58 -1.50
N ASP A 67 -15.97 -18.17 -2.65
CA ASP A 67 -15.66 -19.61 -2.76
C ASP A 67 -14.14 -19.92 -2.85
N ASP A 68 -13.35 -18.97 -3.35
CA ASP A 68 -11.94 -19.15 -3.75
C ASP A 68 -11.02 -18.13 -3.02
N THR A 69 -9.96 -17.67 -3.68
CA THR A 69 -9.02 -16.66 -3.19
C THR A 69 -9.74 -15.37 -2.84
N LEU A 70 -9.47 -14.86 -1.64
CA LEU A 70 -10.01 -13.60 -1.12
C LEU A 70 -8.89 -12.58 -0.96
N ILE A 71 -9.00 -11.46 -1.67
CA ILE A 71 -8.10 -10.32 -1.58
C ILE A 71 -8.85 -9.16 -0.93
N ALA A 72 -8.31 -8.62 0.16
CA ALA A 72 -8.86 -7.45 0.84
C ALA A 72 -7.97 -6.23 0.58
N VAL A 73 -8.57 -5.10 0.25
CA VAL A 73 -7.89 -3.82 0.05
C VAL A 73 -8.52 -2.80 1.00
N GLY A 74 -7.73 -2.39 1.98
CA GLY A 74 -8.08 -1.45 3.03
C GLY A 74 -8.29 -2.07 4.41
N ASP A 75 -8.00 -1.27 5.44
CA ASP A 75 -7.98 -1.69 6.84
C ASP A 75 -9.37 -2.12 7.34
N VAL A 76 -10.38 -1.31 7.04
CA VAL A 76 -11.76 -1.52 7.54
C VAL A 76 -12.35 -2.81 6.96
N VAL A 77 -12.11 -3.06 5.68
CA VAL A 77 -12.55 -4.30 5.02
C VAL A 77 -11.84 -5.49 5.61
N THR A 78 -10.51 -5.41 5.71
CA THR A 78 -9.69 -6.49 6.30
C THR A 78 -10.17 -6.82 7.71
N TYR A 79 -10.47 -5.83 8.53
CA TYR A 79 -11.02 -6.00 9.86
C TYR A 79 -12.36 -6.74 9.86
N HIS A 80 -13.34 -6.28 9.08
CA HIS A 80 -14.66 -6.92 9.05
C HIS A 80 -14.60 -8.38 8.61
N LEU A 81 -13.69 -8.71 7.70
CA LEU A 81 -13.44 -10.10 7.29
C LEU A 81 -12.83 -10.92 8.44
N LEU A 82 -11.86 -10.37 9.16
CA LEU A 82 -11.24 -11.03 10.32
C LEU A 82 -12.23 -11.22 11.48
N GLU A 83 -13.09 -10.24 11.76
CA GLU A 83 -14.17 -10.37 12.76
C GLU A 83 -15.18 -11.45 12.42
N ALA A 84 -15.42 -11.67 11.12
CA ALA A 84 -16.25 -12.76 10.62
C ALA A 84 -15.50 -14.11 10.52
N ASP A 85 -14.36 -14.24 11.22
CA ASP A 85 -13.51 -15.44 11.23
C ASP A 85 -12.99 -15.86 9.83
N ARG A 86 -12.97 -14.94 8.85
CA ARG A 86 -12.39 -15.16 7.52
C ARG A 86 -11.13 -14.33 7.31
N ARG A 87 -9.97 -14.99 7.35
CA ARG A 87 -8.70 -14.38 6.96
C ARG A 87 -8.61 -14.27 5.43
N PRO A 88 -8.37 -13.08 4.85
CA PRO A 88 -8.09 -12.94 3.42
C PRO A 88 -6.75 -13.59 3.07
N ASP A 89 -6.63 -14.13 1.87
CA ASP A 89 -5.40 -14.73 1.34
C ASP A 89 -4.35 -13.66 1.05
N VAL A 90 -4.78 -12.48 0.59
CA VAL A 90 -3.94 -11.28 0.47
C VAL A 90 -4.68 -10.11 1.08
N ALA A 91 -4.03 -9.34 1.96
CA ALA A 91 -4.57 -8.09 2.48
C ALA A 91 -3.62 -6.93 2.18
N LEU A 92 -4.14 -5.83 1.64
CA LEU A 92 -3.41 -4.57 1.47
C LEU A 92 -3.96 -3.55 2.48
N VAL A 93 -3.09 -2.99 3.31
CA VAL A 93 -3.45 -2.12 4.44
C VAL A 93 -2.56 -0.87 4.44
N ASP A 94 -3.12 0.31 4.71
CA ASP A 94 -2.39 1.58 4.65
C ASP A 94 -1.83 2.01 6.03
N GLU A 95 -0.83 2.90 6.09
CA GLU A 95 -0.30 3.42 7.37
C GLU A 95 -1.14 4.56 8.02
N ARG A 96 -2.00 5.22 7.24
CA ARG A 96 -2.73 6.45 7.62
C ARG A 96 -3.96 6.14 8.46
N THR A 97 -4.75 5.17 8.04
CA THR A 97 -6.00 4.73 8.66
C THR A 97 -5.75 4.05 10.00
N GLU A 98 -4.55 3.50 10.20
CA GLU A 98 -4.08 3.05 11.51
C GLU A 98 -4.24 4.16 12.58
N ARG A 99 -3.97 5.45 12.30
CA ARG A 99 -3.79 6.47 13.36
C ARG A 99 -5.06 7.09 13.94
N GLU A 100 -6.23 6.99 13.30
CA GLU A 100 -7.40 7.77 13.74
C GLU A 100 -8.71 6.97 13.94
N THR A 101 -8.84 5.74 13.45
CA THR A 101 -10.16 5.08 13.42
C THR A 101 -10.19 3.59 13.77
N VAL A 102 -9.03 2.98 13.98
CA VAL A 102 -8.92 1.52 14.08
C VAL A 102 -8.49 1.14 15.51
N ASP A 103 -9.32 0.36 16.21
CA ASP A 103 -9.08 -0.12 17.58
C ASP A 103 -7.69 -0.77 17.70
N GLU A 104 -7.04 -0.61 18.86
CA GLU A 104 -5.66 -1.09 19.10
C GLU A 104 -5.50 -2.59 18.83
N GLU A 105 -6.56 -3.37 19.07
CA GLU A 105 -6.63 -4.81 18.81
C GLU A 105 -6.57 -5.14 17.31
N ILE A 106 -7.12 -4.27 16.46
CA ILE A 106 -7.14 -4.42 15.00
C ILE A 106 -5.75 -4.15 14.43
N ARG A 107 -5.09 -3.08 14.90
CA ARG A 107 -3.70 -2.80 14.56
C ARG A 107 -2.79 -3.95 14.94
N GLU A 108 -2.99 -4.54 16.11
CA GLU A 108 -2.18 -5.65 16.57
C GLU A 108 -2.38 -6.88 15.66
N ALA A 109 -3.62 -7.24 15.35
CA ALA A 109 -3.92 -8.37 14.45
C ALA A 109 -3.35 -8.21 13.03
N VAL A 110 -3.44 -6.99 12.47
CA VAL A 110 -2.90 -6.66 11.14
C VAL A 110 -1.37 -6.59 11.17
N THR A 111 -0.78 -5.94 12.19
CA THR A 111 0.67 -5.78 12.33
C THR A 111 1.39 -7.10 12.59
N GLU A 112 0.84 -7.97 13.44
CA GLU A 112 1.38 -9.31 13.67
C GLU A 112 1.32 -10.19 12.41
N SER A 113 0.42 -9.84 11.48
CA SER A 113 0.24 -10.52 10.20
C SER A 113 1.06 -9.92 9.07
N THR A 114 1.66 -8.73 9.22
CA THR A 114 2.41 -8.06 8.14
C THR A 114 3.57 -8.92 7.67
N ASN A 115 3.60 -9.19 6.38
CA ASN A 115 4.59 -10.06 5.74
C ASN A 115 5.40 -9.37 4.66
N LEU A 116 4.84 -8.34 4.04
CA LEU A 116 5.45 -7.54 2.99
C LEU A 116 5.17 -6.06 3.25
N GLU A 117 6.06 -5.22 2.77
CA GLU A 117 5.91 -3.76 2.79
C GLU A 117 6.03 -3.26 1.36
N ALA A 118 5.24 -2.24 1.02
CA ALA A 118 5.28 -1.58 -0.27
C ALA A 118 5.09 -0.08 -0.11
N VAL A 119 5.72 0.73 -0.97
CA VAL A 119 5.50 2.18 -1.01
C VAL A 119 4.61 2.52 -2.20
N ASN A 120 3.46 3.16 -1.97
CA ASN A 120 2.56 3.59 -3.05
C ASN A 120 2.00 5.01 -2.81
N PRO A 121 2.58 6.05 -3.43
CA PRO A 121 2.10 7.41 -3.25
C PRO A 121 0.65 7.62 -3.70
N PRO A 122 0.01 8.71 -3.23
CA PRO A 122 -1.37 9.02 -3.59
C PRO A 122 -1.62 9.12 -5.09
N ALA A 123 -2.71 8.52 -5.55
CA ALA A 123 -3.10 8.48 -6.96
C ALA A 123 -2.09 7.83 -7.93
N GLU A 124 -1.20 6.96 -7.42
CA GLU A 124 -0.19 6.24 -8.19
C GLU A 124 -0.34 4.72 -8.02
N ILE A 125 0.29 3.98 -8.94
CA ILE A 125 0.59 2.56 -8.80
C ILE A 125 2.09 2.40 -9.05
N THR A 126 2.81 1.96 -8.02
CA THR A 126 4.26 1.73 -8.07
C THR A 126 4.63 0.30 -8.41
N GLU A 127 5.86 0.11 -8.88
CA GLU A 127 6.46 -1.20 -9.09
C GLU A 127 6.56 -2.00 -7.80
N ASP A 128 6.91 -1.34 -6.69
CA ASP A 128 7.02 -1.99 -5.39
C ASP A 128 5.68 -2.58 -4.93
N ALA A 129 4.58 -1.84 -5.11
CA ALA A 129 3.24 -2.31 -4.79
C ALA A 129 2.77 -3.46 -5.69
N VAL A 130 3.02 -3.39 -7.00
CA VAL A 130 2.67 -4.45 -7.95
C VAL A 130 3.50 -5.71 -7.66
N TRP A 131 4.80 -5.55 -7.41
CA TRP A 131 5.68 -6.67 -7.06
C TRP A 131 5.24 -7.35 -5.77
N ALA A 132 4.96 -6.58 -4.71
CA ALA A 132 4.48 -7.12 -3.44
C ALA A 132 3.15 -7.87 -3.59
N LEU A 133 2.23 -7.35 -4.42
CA LEU A 133 0.96 -8.01 -4.73
C LEU A 133 1.17 -9.36 -5.43
N CYS A 134 2.00 -9.40 -6.47
CA CYS A 134 2.31 -10.65 -7.19
C CYS A 134 2.96 -11.68 -6.24
N GLU A 135 3.97 -11.26 -5.48
CA GLU A 135 4.64 -12.12 -4.48
C GLU A 135 3.67 -12.64 -3.41
N ALA A 136 2.67 -11.84 -3.00
CA ALA A 136 1.65 -12.28 -2.05
C ALA A 136 0.70 -13.33 -2.66
N LEU A 137 0.32 -13.16 -3.92
CA LEU A 137 -0.56 -14.10 -4.63
C LEU A 137 0.11 -15.45 -4.90
N GLU A 138 1.44 -15.49 -5.04
CA GLU A 138 2.20 -16.72 -5.21
C GLU A 138 2.38 -17.51 -3.89
N ARG A 139 2.17 -16.87 -2.74
CA ARG A 139 2.28 -17.51 -1.44
C ARG A 139 1.08 -18.41 -1.17
N ARG A 140 1.35 -19.50 -0.45
CA ARG A 140 0.31 -20.46 -0.02
C ARG A 140 -0.30 -20.09 1.33
N GLU A 141 0.32 -19.13 2.02
CA GLU A 141 -0.06 -18.69 3.35
C GLU A 141 -0.65 -17.28 3.24
N PRO A 142 -1.69 -16.96 4.03
CA PRO A 142 -2.33 -15.68 3.91
C PRO A 142 -1.36 -14.55 4.28
N THR A 143 -1.23 -13.57 3.40
CA THR A 143 -0.16 -12.57 3.38
C THR A 143 -0.72 -11.16 3.50
N THR A 144 -0.21 -10.38 4.46
CA THR A 144 -0.55 -8.95 4.59
C THR A 144 0.58 -8.09 4.03
N ILE A 145 0.23 -7.17 3.13
CA ILE A 145 1.08 -6.15 2.52
C ILE A 145 0.75 -4.81 3.19
N ARG A 146 1.73 -4.23 3.86
CA ARG A 146 1.60 -2.90 4.45
C ARG A 146 2.06 -1.84 3.45
N VAL A 147 1.17 -0.92 3.12
CA VAL A 147 1.37 0.11 2.11
C VAL A 147 1.68 1.45 2.78
N ASP A 148 2.89 1.95 2.55
CA ASP A 148 3.25 3.34 2.85
C ASP A 148 2.68 4.25 1.75
N GLY A 149 1.48 4.78 2.00
CA GLY A 149 0.78 5.70 1.09
C GLY A 149 -0.71 5.37 0.94
N GLU A 150 -1.19 5.22 -0.30
CA GLU A 150 -2.58 4.85 -0.64
C GLU A 150 -2.65 3.43 -1.21
N GLU A 151 -3.59 2.64 -0.73
CA GLU A 151 -3.89 1.27 -1.14
C GLU A 151 -5.10 1.16 -2.09
N ASP A 152 -6.00 2.15 -2.07
CA ASP A 152 -7.27 2.13 -2.83
C ASP A 152 -7.09 1.76 -4.32
N LEU A 153 -6.11 2.36 -4.99
CA LEU A 153 -5.86 2.09 -6.41
C LEU A 153 -5.29 0.70 -6.68
N LEU A 154 -4.72 0.04 -5.66
CA LEU A 154 -4.17 -1.31 -5.79
C LEU A 154 -5.27 -2.37 -5.92
N ALA A 155 -6.54 -2.02 -5.69
CA ALA A 155 -7.68 -2.87 -6.05
C ALA A 155 -7.70 -3.18 -7.56
N LEU A 156 -7.28 -2.24 -8.41
CA LEU A 156 -7.25 -2.43 -9.87
C LEU A 156 -6.24 -3.50 -10.31
N PRO A 157 -4.92 -3.40 -9.99
CA PRO A 157 -3.97 -4.46 -10.28
C PRO A 157 -4.32 -5.76 -9.53
N ALA A 158 -4.93 -5.71 -8.34
CA ALA A 158 -5.40 -6.90 -7.65
C ALA A 158 -6.45 -7.68 -8.47
N ILE A 159 -7.44 -6.99 -9.05
CA ILE A 159 -8.43 -7.63 -9.93
C ILE A 159 -7.76 -8.26 -11.16
N VAL A 160 -6.76 -7.58 -11.73
CA VAL A 160 -6.08 -8.09 -12.93
C VAL A 160 -5.10 -9.23 -12.64
N ALA A 161 -4.45 -9.24 -11.47
CA ALA A 161 -3.50 -10.28 -11.07
C ALA A 161 -4.17 -11.53 -10.51
N ALA A 162 -5.36 -11.39 -9.93
CA ALA A 162 -6.04 -12.46 -9.22
C ALA A 162 -6.42 -13.64 -10.14
N PRO A 163 -6.49 -14.88 -9.61
CA PRO A 163 -6.99 -16.02 -10.36
C PRO A 163 -8.49 -15.88 -10.66
N ASP A 164 -8.96 -16.57 -11.70
CA ASP A 164 -10.39 -16.55 -12.05
C ASP A 164 -11.26 -17.11 -10.92
N GLY A 165 -12.37 -16.42 -10.65
CA GLY A 165 -13.27 -16.76 -9.55
C GLY A 165 -12.85 -16.19 -8.20
N ALA A 166 -11.68 -15.58 -8.09
CA ALA A 166 -11.26 -14.86 -6.88
C ALA A 166 -12.22 -13.71 -6.54
N SER A 167 -12.23 -13.32 -5.27
CA SER A 167 -12.98 -12.19 -4.76
C SER A 167 -12.01 -11.10 -4.33
N VAL A 168 -12.12 -9.92 -4.94
CA VAL A 168 -11.44 -8.71 -4.48
C VAL A 168 -12.47 -7.86 -3.73
N VAL A 169 -12.15 -7.50 -2.50
CA VAL A 169 -13.02 -6.70 -1.65
C VAL A 169 -12.29 -5.44 -1.23
N TYR A 170 -12.92 -4.29 -1.43
CA TYR A 170 -12.34 -3.00 -1.05
C TYR A 170 -13.37 -2.05 -0.45
N GLY A 171 -12.92 -1.04 0.29
CA GLY A 171 -13.81 -0.11 0.98
C GLY A 171 -14.37 0.96 0.05
N GLN A 172 -15.67 1.26 0.17
CA GLN A 172 -16.29 2.43 -0.43
C GLN A 172 -16.64 3.45 0.67
N PRO A 173 -16.01 4.63 0.69
CA PRO A 173 -16.19 5.62 1.75
C PRO A 173 -17.66 5.99 1.99
N GLY A 174 -18.16 5.66 3.18
CA GLY A 174 -19.52 5.98 3.62
C GLY A 174 -20.63 5.07 3.06
N GLU A 175 -20.29 4.04 2.29
CA GLU A 175 -21.27 3.15 1.65
C GLU A 175 -21.15 1.69 2.12
N GLY A 176 -19.93 1.14 2.21
CA GLY A 176 -19.72 -0.24 2.65
C GLY A 176 -18.51 -0.92 2.00
N MET A 177 -18.55 -2.25 1.88
CA MET A 177 -17.55 -3.07 1.21
C MET A 177 -17.99 -3.35 -0.22
N VAL A 178 -17.15 -3.08 -1.21
CA VAL A 178 -17.41 -3.46 -2.60
C VAL A 178 -16.84 -4.84 -2.83
N HIS A 179 -17.68 -5.78 -3.31
CA HIS A 179 -17.24 -7.11 -3.70
C HIS A 179 -17.14 -7.21 -5.21
N VAL A 180 -15.95 -7.53 -5.71
CA VAL A 180 -15.69 -7.79 -7.13
C VAL A 180 -15.29 -9.25 -7.30
N ARG A 181 -16.15 -10.02 -7.97
CA ARG A 181 -15.79 -11.38 -8.40
C ARG A 181 -15.02 -11.30 -9.70
N VAL A 182 -13.81 -11.86 -9.70
CA VAL A 182 -12.89 -11.81 -10.84
C VAL A 182 -13.39 -12.75 -11.93
N THR A 183 -13.73 -12.16 -13.06
CA THR A 183 -14.16 -12.80 -14.31
C THR A 183 -13.34 -12.22 -15.47
N ASP A 184 -13.34 -12.90 -16.62
CA ASP A 184 -12.71 -12.36 -17.83
C ASP A 184 -13.26 -10.98 -18.20
N GLU A 185 -14.57 -10.77 -18.07
CA GLU A 185 -15.25 -9.52 -18.41
C GLU A 185 -14.76 -8.36 -17.54
N ILE A 186 -14.78 -8.50 -16.20
CA ILE A 186 -14.30 -7.41 -15.33
C ILE A 186 -12.79 -7.21 -15.47
N ARG A 187 -12.03 -8.28 -15.73
CA ARG A 187 -10.58 -8.18 -15.93
C ARG A 187 -10.27 -7.34 -17.17
N ASP A 188 -11.01 -7.54 -18.26
CA ASP A 188 -10.85 -6.76 -19.49
C ASP A 188 -11.30 -5.30 -19.28
N ASP A 189 -12.41 -5.06 -18.57
CA ASP A 189 -12.85 -3.70 -18.23
C ASP A 189 -11.79 -2.93 -17.41
N ILE A 190 -11.18 -3.59 -16.41
CA ILE A 190 -10.12 -2.98 -15.59
C ILE A 190 -8.82 -2.81 -16.38
N ARG A 191 -8.50 -3.70 -17.32
CA ARG A 191 -7.37 -3.52 -18.24
C ARG A 191 -7.56 -2.30 -19.12
N ASP A 192 -8.73 -2.14 -19.73
CA ASP A 192 -9.06 -0.98 -20.55
C ASP A 192 -8.99 0.32 -19.74
N LEU A 193 -9.38 0.27 -18.45
CA LEU A 193 -9.24 1.40 -17.55
C LEU A 193 -7.77 1.74 -17.25
N LEU A 194 -6.96 0.74 -16.89
CA LEU A 194 -5.52 0.91 -16.60
C LEU A 194 -4.73 1.37 -17.83
N ASP A 195 -5.13 0.97 -19.03
CA ASP A 195 -4.52 1.44 -20.28
C ASP A 195 -4.74 2.94 -20.54
N ARG A 196 -5.69 3.57 -19.84
CA ARG A 196 -5.93 5.03 -19.88
C ARG A 196 -5.10 5.79 -18.84
N PHE A 197 -4.36 5.11 -17.96
CA PHE A 197 -3.47 5.78 -17.01
C PHE A 197 -2.22 6.32 -17.72
N ASP A 198 -1.62 7.35 -17.14
CA ASP A 198 -0.36 7.92 -17.61
C ASP A 198 0.81 7.14 -16.99
N GLY A 199 1.87 6.85 -17.77
CA GLY A 199 3.08 6.20 -17.25
C GLY A 199 3.62 5.05 -18.12
N ASP A 200 4.44 4.19 -17.52
CA ASP A 200 5.11 3.04 -18.15
C ASP A 200 4.23 1.79 -18.07
N ARG A 201 3.22 1.76 -18.96
CA ARG A 201 2.28 0.63 -19.08
C ARG A 201 2.97 -0.66 -19.52
N GLU A 202 4.00 -0.59 -20.35
CA GLU A 202 4.71 -1.80 -20.81
C GLU A 202 5.38 -2.51 -19.64
N ARG A 203 6.06 -1.74 -18.77
CA ARG A 203 6.67 -2.28 -17.55
C ARG A 203 5.62 -2.78 -16.56
N PHE A 204 4.52 -2.05 -16.39
CA PHE A 204 3.40 -2.46 -15.53
C PHE A 204 2.82 -3.82 -15.93
N TRP A 205 2.49 -4.01 -17.21
CA TRP A 205 1.94 -5.27 -17.70
C TRP A 205 2.96 -6.41 -17.59
N THR A 206 4.24 -6.14 -17.87
CA THR A 206 5.32 -7.14 -17.73
C THR A 206 5.46 -7.68 -16.30
N LEU A 207 5.11 -6.90 -15.27
CA LEU A 207 5.17 -7.34 -13.87
C LEU A 207 3.96 -8.15 -13.43
N LEU A 208 2.83 -8.01 -14.14
CA LEU A 208 1.58 -8.71 -13.85
C LEU A 208 1.42 -10.04 -14.62
N GLU A 209 2.24 -10.27 -15.66
CA GLU A 209 2.17 -11.41 -16.58
C GLU A 209 3.15 -12.55 -16.28
#